data_AF-A0A6V8P2J1-F1
#
_entry.id   AF-A0A6V8P2J1-F1
#
_cell.length_a   1.000
_cell.length_b   1.000
_cell.length_c   1.000
_cell.angle_alpha   90.00
_cell.angle_beta   90.00
_cell.angle_gamma   90.00
#
_symmetry.space_group_name_H-M   'P 1'
#
loop_
_entity.id
_entity.type
_entity.pdbx_description
1 polymer ?
#
loop_
_entity_poly.entity_id
_entity_poly.type
_entity_poly.pdbx_seq_one_letter_code
_entity_poly.pdbx_strand_id
1 'polypeptide(L)'
;MENDIIEVFVTANWILGIIAVYLVVIIGMGLYFSRRIQESIDLTIAGRKLSYIYTVASTLATWICAGAMMGAAGYAYLFGMQGIIFDPWAAALTMVLVGLFFAHRLR
;
A
#
# COMPACT_ATOMS: atom_id res chain seq x y z
N MET A 1 -9.42 -35.79 12.84
CA MET A 1 -8.43 -35.19 13.75
C MET A 1 -7.03 -35.22 13.16
N GLU A 2 -6.41 -36.36 12.81
CA GLU A 2 -5.04 -36.36 12.22
C GLU A 2 -4.98 -35.89 10.76
N ASN A 3 -6.04 -36.12 9.97
CA ASN A 3 -6.13 -35.64 8.59
C ASN A 3 -6.35 -34.12 8.51
N ASP A 4 -7.04 -33.52 9.49
CA ASP A 4 -7.33 -32.08 9.52
C ASP A 4 -6.07 -31.25 9.80
N ILE A 5 -5.18 -31.73 10.68
CA ILE A 5 -3.90 -31.07 10.95
C ILE A 5 -3.00 -31.10 9.72
N ILE A 6 -2.93 -32.22 9.00
CA ILE A 6 -2.09 -32.35 7.79
C ILE A 6 -2.61 -31.43 6.67
N GLU A 7 -3.93 -31.30 6.46
CA GLU A 7 -4.47 -30.35 5.49
C GLU A 7 -4.20 -28.88 5.85
N VAL A 8 -4.26 -28.54 7.14
CA VAL A 8 -3.90 -27.19 7.62
C VAL A 8 -2.43 -26.89 7.36
N PHE A 9 -1.52 -27.82 7.62
CA PHE A 9 -0.09 -27.63 7.33
C PHE A 9 0.22 -27.56 5.84
N VAL A 10 -0.46 -28.37 5.00
CA VAL A 10 -0.34 -28.27 3.55
C VAL A 10 -0.81 -26.90 3.07
N THR A 11 -1.98 -26.42 3.51
CA THR A 11 -2.50 -25.09 3.16
C THR A 11 -1.59 -23.97 3.64
N ALA A 12 -1.06 -24.08 4.86
CA ALA A 12 -0.11 -23.12 5.43
C ALA A 12 1.18 -23.05 4.62
N ASN A 13 1.68 -24.19 4.11
CA ASN A 13 2.89 -24.21 3.29
C ASN A 13 2.74 -23.42 1.99
N TRP A 14 1.58 -23.48 1.32
CA TRP A 14 1.30 -22.67 0.13
C TRP A 14 1.27 -21.17 0.45
N ILE A 15 0.63 -20.79 1.56
CA ILE A 15 0.57 -19.39 2.01
C ILE A 15 1.98 -18.86 2.32
N LEU A 16 2.77 -19.63 3.08
CA LEU A 16 4.14 -19.27 3.42
C LEU A 16 5.03 -19.17 2.18
N GLY A 17 4.85 -20.08 1.21
CA GLY A 17 5.54 -20.02 -0.07
C GLY A 17 5.25 -18.73 -0.84
N ILE A 18 3.98 -18.33 -0.93
CA ILE A 18 3.57 -17.09 -1.61
C ILE A 18 4.13 -15.86 -0.89
N ILE A 19 4.05 -15.81 0.45
CA ILE A 19 4.60 -14.71 1.25
C ILE A 19 6.11 -14.61 1.05
N ALA A 20 6.83 -15.73 1.08
CA ALA A 20 8.27 -15.75 0.86
C ALA A 20 8.64 -15.21 -0.53
N VAL A 21 7.94 -15.63 -1.58
CA VAL A 21 8.15 -15.11 -2.94
C VAL A 21 7.86 -13.62 -3.01
N TYR A 22 6.76 -13.15 -2.41
CA TYR A 22 6.40 -11.73 -2.36
C TYR A 22 7.50 -10.88 -1.69
N LEU A 23 8.03 -11.33 -0.55
CA LEU A 23 9.12 -10.65 0.15
C LEU A 23 10.39 -10.61 -0.69
N VAL A 24 10.77 -11.72 -1.32
CA VAL A 24 11.93 -11.79 -2.21
C VAL A 24 11.78 -10.81 -3.38
N VAL A 25 10.60 -10.72 -3.98
CA VAL A 25 10.33 -9.78 -5.08
C VAL A 25 10.47 -8.33 -4.61
N ILE A 26 9.90 -7.96 -3.45
CA ILE A 26 10.03 -6.60 -2.91
C ILE A 26 11.48 -6.23 -2.62
N ILE A 27 12.20 -7.11 -1.93
CA ILE A 27 13.61 -6.89 -1.58
C ILE A 27 14.46 -6.82 -2.86
N GLY A 28 14.21 -7.71 -3.82
CA GLY A 28 14.88 -7.74 -5.11
C GLY A 28 14.69 -6.45 -5.90
N MET A 29 13.45 -5.93 -5.96
CA MET A 29 13.17 -4.62 -6.56
C MET A 29 13.91 -3.50 -5.82
N GLY A 30 13.87 -3.48 -4.49
CA GLY A 30 14.57 -2.49 -3.68
C GLY A 30 16.07 -2.46 -3.96
N LEU A 31 16.73 -3.62 -3.99
CA LEU A 31 18.16 -3.74 -4.30
C LEU A 31 18.49 -3.32 -5.74
N TYR A 32 17.62 -3.65 -6.69
CA TYR A 32 17.81 -3.27 -8.10
C TYR A 32 17.73 -1.75 -8.30
N PHE A 33 16.71 -1.10 -7.71
CA PHE A 33 16.54 0.35 -7.83
C PHE A 33 17.53 1.13 -6.97
N SER A 34 17.98 0.60 -5.83
CA SER A 34 19.01 1.22 -4.99
C SER A 34 20.33 1.46 -5.73
N ARG A 35 20.69 0.57 -6.67
CA ARG A 35 21.91 0.72 -7.50
C ARG A 35 21.84 1.87 -8.51
N ARG A 36 20.66 2.43 -8.77
CA ARG A 36 20.47 3.53 -9.73
C ARG A 36 20.49 4.91 -9.08
N ILE A 37 20.67 4.99 -7.77
CA ILE A 37 20.68 6.25 -7.02
C ILE A 37 22.09 6.84 -7.08
N GLN A 38 22.22 8.03 -7.69
CA GLN A 38 23.50 8.74 -7.80
C GLN A 38 23.58 9.93 -6.85
N GLU A 39 22.46 10.63 -6.65
CA GLU A 39 22.36 11.84 -5.83
C GLU A 39 21.29 11.72 -4.73
N SER A 40 21.43 12.48 -3.64
CA SER A 40 20.46 12.51 -2.54
C SER A 40 19.05 12.94 -2.98
N ILE A 41 18.97 13.73 -4.05
CA ILE A 41 17.71 14.17 -4.68
C ILE A 41 16.99 13.00 -5.36
N ASP A 42 17.73 12.05 -5.93
CA ASP A 42 17.16 10.86 -6.57
C ASP A 42 16.56 9.90 -5.54
N LEU A 43 17.10 9.85 -4.33
CA LEU A 43 16.50 9.08 -3.24
C LEU A 43 15.19 9.71 -2.73
N THR A 44 15.15 11.04 -2.60
CA THR A 44 14.02 11.73 -1.96
C THR A 44 12.83 11.95 -2.89
N ILE A 45 13.08 12.33 -4.15
CA ILE A 45 12.04 12.71 -5.11
C ILE A 45 12.20 12.03 -6.48
N ALA A 46 13.04 10.98 -6.57
CA ALA A 46 13.32 10.26 -7.82
C ALA A 46 13.69 11.19 -8.99
N GLY A 47 14.44 12.26 -8.69
CA GLY A 47 14.91 13.24 -9.66
C GLY A 47 13.81 14.04 -10.35
N ARG A 48 12.57 14.07 -9.82
CA ARG A 48 11.37 14.67 -10.44
C ARG A 48 11.02 14.09 -11.83
N LYS A 49 11.50 12.88 -12.16
CA LYS A 49 11.29 12.24 -13.47
C LYS A 49 10.16 11.19 -13.48
N LEU A 50 9.52 10.93 -12.34
CA LEU A 50 8.45 9.95 -12.26
C LEU A 50 7.22 10.41 -13.05
N SER A 51 6.70 9.53 -13.91
CA SER A 51 5.42 9.75 -14.58
C SER A 51 4.29 9.88 -13.57
N TYR A 52 3.31 10.72 -13.87
CA TYR A 52 2.14 10.99 -13.03
C TYR A 52 1.45 9.71 -12.54
N ILE A 53 1.39 8.68 -13.38
CA ILE A 53 0.77 7.38 -13.06
C ILE A 53 1.45 6.73 -11.85
N TYR A 54 2.78 6.73 -11.81
CA TYR A 54 3.53 6.13 -10.69
C TYR A 54 3.39 6.95 -9.41
N THR A 55 3.36 8.27 -9.53
CA THR A 55 3.14 9.15 -8.38
C THR A 55 1.78 8.89 -7.75
N VAL A 56 0.70 8.90 -8.54
CA VAL A 56 -0.66 8.62 -8.06
C VAL A 56 -0.75 7.21 -7.47
N ALA A 57 -0.19 6.20 -8.15
CA ALA A 57 -0.18 4.83 -7.66
C ALA A 57 0.54 4.71 -6.31
N SER A 58 1.69 5.38 -6.13
CA SER A 58 2.43 5.36 -4.87
C SER A 58 1.69 6.05 -3.71
N THR A 59 0.99 7.14 -4.00
CA THR A 59 0.17 7.85 -3.01
C THR A 59 -1.03 7.00 -2.60
N LEU A 60 -1.71 6.36 -3.55
CA LEU A 60 -2.80 5.42 -3.26
C LEU A 60 -2.31 4.21 -2.46
N ALA A 61 -1.15 3.65 -2.82
CA ALA A 61 -0.54 2.52 -2.11
C ALA A 61 -0.19 2.87 -0.65
N THR A 62 0.20 4.12 -0.37
CA THR A 62 0.47 4.59 1.00
C THR A 62 -0.82 4.71 1.82
N TRP A 63 -1.93 5.09 1.18
CA TRP A 63 -3.21 5.22 1.85
C TRP A 63 -3.84 3.86 2.16
N ILE A 64 -3.76 2.90 1.24
CA ILE A 64 -4.24 1.53 1.45
C ILE A 64 -3.26 0.77 2.35
N CYS A 65 -3.41 0.97 3.67
CA CYS A 65 -2.66 0.27 4.70
C CYS A 65 -3.53 -0.79 5.38
N ALA A 66 -2.93 -1.93 5.74
CA ALA A 66 -3.63 -3.05 6.38
C ALA A 66 -4.43 -2.62 7.63
N GLY A 67 -3.88 -1.72 8.46
CA GLY A 67 -4.56 -1.24 9.67
C GLY A 67 -5.84 -0.47 9.36
N ALA A 68 -5.80 0.43 8.38
CA ALA A 68 -6.99 1.17 7.94
C ALA A 68 -8.04 0.23 7.34
N MET A 69 -7.62 -0.74 6.52
CA MET A 69 -8.52 -1.74 5.93
C MET A 69 -9.21 -2.60 6.99
N MET A 70 -8.47 -3.04 8.02
CA MET A 70 -9.05 -3.82 9.13
C MET A 70 -10.02 -2.97 9.96
N GLY A 71 -9.68 -1.70 10.21
CA GLY A 71 -10.55 -0.74 10.89
C GLY A 71 -11.85 -0.50 10.12
N ALA A 72 -11.75 -0.21 8.83
CA ALA A 72 -12.89 -0.02 7.94
C ALA A 72 -13.78 -1.27 7.90
N ALA A 73 -13.20 -2.46 7.80
CA ALA A 73 -13.95 -3.72 7.85
C ALA A 73 -14.65 -3.95 9.22
N GLY A 74 -14.01 -3.57 10.32
CA GLY A 74 -14.62 -3.62 11.66
C GLY A 74 -15.80 -2.66 11.81
N TYR A 75 -15.65 -1.42 11.34
CA TYR A 75 -16.74 -0.43 11.34
C TYR A 75 -17.88 -0.82 10.38
N ALA A 76 -17.56 -1.44 9.24
CA ALA A 76 -18.52 -2.03 8.32
C ALA A 76 -19.40 -3.07 9.01
N TYR A 77 -18.77 -3.93 9.81
CA TYR A 77 -19.47 -4.99 10.53
C TYR A 77 -20.43 -4.44 11.59
N LEU A 78 -20.04 -3.37 12.29
CA LEU A 78 -20.85 -2.79 13.37
C LEU A 78 -21.96 -1.85 12.89
N PHE A 79 -21.66 -0.97 11.93
CA PHE A 79 -22.54 0.14 11.54
C PHE A 79 -23.00 0.05 10.07
N GLY A 80 -22.68 -1.05 9.39
CA GLY A 80 -22.97 -1.22 7.97
C GLY A 80 -22.23 -0.21 7.10
N MET A 81 -22.77 0.05 5.91
CA MET A 81 -22.15 0.94 4.93
C MET A 81 -22.05 2.40 5.41
N GLN A 82 -22.90 2.82 6.35
CA GLN A 82 -22.88 4.18 6.92
C GLN A 82 -21.63 4.45 7.75
N GLY A 83 -21.11 3.45 8.46
CA GLY A 83 -19.88 3.59 9.27
C GLY A 83 -18.61 3.75 8.44
N ILE A 84 -18.61 3.26 7.20
CA ILE A 84 -17.42 3.25 6.33
C ILE A 84 -17.36 4.51 5.46
N ILE A 85 -18.45 5.26 5.28
CA ILE A 85 -18.50 6.40 4.35
C ILE A 85 -17.36 7.40 4.57
N PHE A 86 -16.96 7.63 5.83
CA PHE A 86 -15.86 8.55 6.11
C PHE A 86 -14.51 8.04 5.60
N ASP A 87 -14.27 6.72 5.57
CA ASP A 87 -12.96 6.16 5.24
C ASP A 87 -12.53 6.46 3.78
N PRO A 88 -13.33 6.18 2.73
CA PRO A 88 -12.98 6.53 1.36
C PRO A 88 -13.28 7.99 1.01
N TRP A 89 -14.40 8.56 1.45
CA TRP A 89 -14.81 9.90 1.01
C TRP A 89 -14.01 11.01 1.67
N ALA A 90 -13.71 10.91 2.97
CA ALA A 90 -12.92 11.94 3.63
C ALA A 90 -11.47 11.93 3.13
N ALA A 91 -10.89 10.75 2.91
CA ALA A 91 -9.54 10.61 2.36
C ALA A 91 -9.45 11.11 0.90
N ALA A 92 -10.42 10.78 0.06
CA ALA A 92 -10.46 11.28 -1.31
C ALA A 92 -10.60 12.81 -1.37
N LEU A 93 -11.51 13.38 -0.56
CA LEU A 93 -11.74 14.81 -0.51
C LEU A 93 -10.50 15.56 0.01
N THR A 94 -9.84 15.05 1.05
CA THR A 94 -8.58 15.63 1.53
C THR A 94 -7.45 15.53 0.51
N MET A 95 -7.31 14.43 -0.23
CA MET A 95 -6.34 14.34 -1.34
C MET A 95 -6.59 15.39 -2.43
N VAL A 96 -7.85 15.62 -2.80
CA VAL A 96 -8.22 16.64 -3.80
C VAL A 96 -7.91 18.04 -3.26
N LEU A 97 -8.27 18.34 -2.01
CA LEU A 97 -8.01 19.64 -1.39
C LEU A 97 -6.50 19.91 -1.25
N VAL A 98 -5.73 18.93 -0.78
CA VAL A 98 -4.27 19.03 -0.68
C VAL A 98 -3.65 19.21 -2.07
N GLY A 99 -4.14 18.47 -3.06
CA GLY A 99 -3.76 18.63 -4.47
C GLY A 99 -4.02 20.04 -5.00
N LEU A 100 -5.16 20.63 -4.68
CA LEU A 100 -5.57 21.94 -5.19
C LEU A 100 -4.83 23.11 -4.49
N PHE A 101 -4.71 23.07 -3.16
CA PHE A 101 -4.17 24.19 -2.38
C PHE A 101 -2.67 24.08 -2.12
N PHE A 102 -2.15 22.88 -1.85
CA PHE A 102 -0.77 22.68 -1.38
C PHE A 102 0.18 22.19 -2.48
N ALA A 103 -0.28 21.45 -3.49
CA ALA A 103 0.62 20.92 -4.51
C ALA A 103 1.32 22.02 -5.33
N HIS A 104 0.69 23.19 -5.50
CA HIS A 104 1.32 24.33 -6.17
C HIS A 104 2.42 24.98 -5.32
N ARG A 105 2.30 24.95 -3.99
CA ARG A 105 3.27 25.51 -3.03
C ARG A 105 4.48 24.60 -2.78
N LEU A 106 4.36 23.31 -3.07
CA LEU A 106 5.38 22.28 -2.80
C LEU A 106 6.29 21.96 -3.99
N ARG A 107 5.99 22.52 -5.19
CA ARG A 107 6.85 22.40 -6.40
C ARG A 107 8.10 23.25 -6.30
#